data_AF-A0A081K7X6-F1
#
_entry.id   AF-A0A081K7X6-F1
#
_cell.length_a   1.000
_cell.length_b   1.000
_cell.length_c   1.000
_cell.angle_alpha   90.00
_cell.angle_beta   90.00
_cell.angle_gamma   90.00
#
_symmetry.space_group_name_H-M   'P 1'
#
loop_
_entity.id
_entity.type
_entity.pdbx_description
1 polymer ?
#
loop_
_entity_poly.entity_id
_entity_poly.type
_entity_poly.pdbx_seq_one_letter_code
_entity_poly.pdbx_strand_id
1 'polypeptide(L)' 'MDDLLTPEQASKMLMVTEGTLAVWRSTGRYELKYVKVGRWVRYRYGDLLDFLNRRTLTQVS' A
#
# COMPACT_ATOMS: atom_id res chain seq x y z
N MET A 1 -14.38 8.74 -7.46
CA MET A 1 -14.44 8.31 -6.05
C MET A 1 -13.25 7.39 -5.84
N ASP A 2 -12.22 7.85 -5.14
CA ASP A 2 -11.09 6.99 -4.80
C ASP A 2 -11.49 6.09 -3.64
N ASP A 3 -11.57 4.78 -3.88
CA ASP A 3 -11.92 3.81 -2.85
C ASP A 3 -10.81 3.75 -1.80
N LEU A 4 -11.20 3.90 -0.53
CA LEU A 4 -10.31 3.84 0.62
C LEU A 4 -10.33 2.42 1.19
N LEU A 5 -9.31 1.65 0.83
CA LEU A 5 -9.14 0.27 1.21
C LEU A 5 -8.64 0.13 2.65
N THR A 6 -9.10 -0.90 3.34
CA THR A 6 -8.56 -1.29 4.65
C THR A 6 -7.14 -1.88 4.51
N PRO A 7 -6.37 -2.00 5.60
CA PRO A 7 -5.06 -2.65 5.56
C PRO A 7 -5.15 -4.08 5.04
N GLU A 8 -6.20 -4.81 5.41
CA GLU A 8 -6.48 -6.16 4.93
C GLU A 8 -6.71 -6.20 3.41
N GLN A 9 -7.51 -5.28 2.87
CA GLN A 9 -7.74 -5.21 1.44
C GLN A 9 -6.47 -4.81 0.68
N ALA A 10 -5.74 -3.83 1.20
CA ALA A 10 -4.48 -3.38 0.63
C ALA A 10 -3.42 -4.49 0.63
N SER A 11 -3.35 -5.28 1.71
CA SER A 11 -2.39 -6.38 1.83
C SER A 11 -2.72 -7.50 0.85
N LYS A 12 -4.00 -7.83 0.67
CA LYS A 12 -4.47 -8.77 -0.37
C LYS A 12 -4.10 -8.29 -1.77
N MET A 13 -4.30 -7.00 -2.06
CA MET A 13 -3.98 -6.42 -3.37
C MET A 13 -2.47 -6.45 -3.67
N LEU A 14 -1.64 -6.15 -2.67
CA LEU A 14 -0.18 -6.14 -2.78
C LEU A 14 0.45 -7.53 -2.62
N MET A 15 -0.34 -8.58 -2.35
CA MET A 15 0.12 -9.93 -2.01
C MET A 15 1.15 -9.95 -0.86
N VAL A 16 0.92 -9.12 0.17
CA VAL A 16 1.74 -9.06 1.39
C VAL A 16 0.86 -9.30 2.63
N THR A 17 1.50 -9.46 3.79
CA THR A 17 0.77 -9.53 5.06
C THR A 17 0.47 -8.12 5.59
N GLU A 18 -0.58 -7.99 6.39
CA GLU A 18 -0.88 -6.73 7.09
C GLU A 18 0.26 -6.30 8.02
N GLY A 19 0.98 -7.27 8.59
CA GLY A 19 2.19 -7.03 9.39
C GLY A 19 3.29 -6.35 8.57
N THR A 20 3.52 -6.77 7.32
CA THR A 20 4.45 -6.11 6.41
C THR A 20 4.05 -4.66 6.15
N LEU A 21 2.76 -4.38 5.93
CA LEU A 21 2.26 -3.01 5.78
C LEU A 21 2.43 -2.17 7.05
N ALA A 22 2.28 -2.77 8.24
CA ALA A 22 2.54 -2.08 9.50
C ALA A 22 4.02 -1.75 9.67
N VAL A 23 4.92 -2.68 9.32
CA VAL A 23 6.37 -2.44 9.33
C VAL A 23 6.73 -1.34 8.34
N TRP A 24 6.18 -1.33 7.12
CA TRP A 24 6.46 -0.28 6.14
C TRP A 24 6.05 1.11 6.64
N ARG A 25 4.88 1.21 7.29
CA ARG A 25 4.42 2.47 7.91
C ARG A 25 5.33 2.91 9.07
N SER A 26 5.77 1.97 9.90
CA SER A 26 6.59 2.26 11.08
C SER A 26 8.03 2.63 10.72
N THR A 27 8.61 1.90 9.76
CA THR A 27 9.99 2.10 9.29
C THR A 27 10.13 3.29 8.34
N GLY A 28 9.03 3.73 7.70
CA GLY A 28 9.07 4.77 6.67
C GLY A 28 9.91 4.41 5.44
N ARG A 29 10.32 3.14 5.31
CA ARG A 29 11.29 2.68 4.31
C ARG A 29 10.75 2.73 2.88
N TYR A 30 9.43 2.79 2.73
CA TYR A 30 8.76 2.86 1.44
C TYR A 30 7.75 4.00 1.43
N GLU A 31 7.72 4.76 0.34
CA GLU A 31 6.80 5.88 0.10
C GLU A 31 5.35 5.42 -0.19
N LEU A 32 4.86 4.42 0.53
CA LEU A 32 3.48 3.97 0.42
C LEU A 32 2.59 4.97 1.15
N LYS A 33 1.85 5.78 0.39
CA LYS A 33 0.91 6.74 0.95
C LYS A 33 -0.23 6.02 1.66
N TYR A 34 -0.58 6.51 2.85
CA TYR A 34 -1.69 6.00 3.65
C TYR A 34 -2.46 7.16 4.27
N VAL A 35 -3.76 6.96 4.46
CA VAL A 35 -4.65 7.90 5.13
C VAL A 35 -4.88 7.40 6.55
N LYS A 36 -4.44 8.17 7.54
CA LYS A 36 -4.67 7.87 8.96
C LYS A 36 -5.79 8.75 9.49
N VAL A 37 -6.85 8.11 10.00
CA VAL A 37 -7.99 8.78 10.65
C VAL A 37 -8.18 8.18 12.03
N GLY A 38 -7.59 8.83 13.04
CA GLY A 38 -7.55 8.32 14.41
C GLY A 38 -6.82 6.97 14.48
N ARG A 39 -7.53 5.92 14.93
CA ARG A 39 -7.01 4.54 14.98
C ARG A 39 -7.05 3.83 13.62
N TRP A 40 -7.85 4.32 12.68
CA TRP A 40 -8.05 3.67 11.39
C TRP A 40 -6.96 4.10 10.41
N VAL A 41 -6.43 3.13 9.67
CA VAL A 41 -5.52 3.40 8.56
C VAL A 41 -6.14 2.81 7.31
N ARG A 42 -6.18 3.61 6.25
CA ARG A 42 -6.70 3.23 4.94
C ARG A 42 -5.71 3.59 3.84
N TYR A 43 -5.87 2.94 2.71
CA TYR A 43 -5.03 3.12 1.52
C TYR A 43 -5.91 3.51 0.34
N ARG A 44 -5.47 4.51 -0.44
CA ARG A 44 -6.18 4.82 -1.69
C ARG A 44 -5.80 3.76 -2.72
N TYR A 45 -6.79 3.23 -3.42
CA TYR A 45 -6.56 2.27 -4.50
C TYR A 45 -5.51 2.78 -5.52
N GLY A 46 -5.62 4.05 -5.93
CA GLY A 46 -4.67 4.67 -6.86
C GLY A 46 -3.23 4.72 -6.34
N ASP A 47 -3.01 4.97 -5.05
CA ASP A 47 -1.67 4.98 -4.45
C ASP A 47 -1.07 3.56 -4.40
N LEU A 48 -1.90 2.53 -4.16
CA LEU A 48 -1.45 1.13 -4.22
C LEU A 48 -1.05 0.73 -5.65
N LEU A 49 -1.82 1.17 -6.64
CA LEU A 49 -1.52 0.92 -8.04
C LEU A 49 -0.22 1.62 -8.47
N ASP A 50 -0.06 2.90 -8.10
CA ASP A 50 1.17 3.66 -8.36
C ASP A 50 2.39 2.98 -7.72
N PHE A 51 2.23 2.51 -6.48
CA PHE A 51 3.28 1.75 -5.78
C PHE A 51 3.67 0.45 -6.50
N LEU A 52 2.69 -0.28 -7.05
CA LEU A 52 2.94 -1.47 -7.86
C LEU A 52 3.64 -1.10 -9.17
N ASN A 53 3.12 -0.10 -9.90
CA ASN A 53 3.69 0.38 -11.16
C ASN A 53 5.16 0.81 -11.00
N ARG A 54 5.51 1.50 -9.92
CA ARG A 54 6.91 1.86 -9.61
C ARG A 54 7.82 0.66 -9.38
N ARG A 55 7.26 -0.49 -8.98
CA ARG A 55 7.97 -1.75 -8.71
C ARG A 55 7.86 -2.77 -9.84
N THR A 56 7.03 -2.53 -10.84
CA THR A 56 6.97 -3.35 -12.04
C THR A 56 8.24 -3.08 -12.84
N LEU A 57 9.25 -3.92 -12.64
CA LEU A 57 10.43 -3.94 -13.49
C LEU A 57 10.03 -4.58 -14.81
N THR A 58 9.87 -3.77 -15.85
CA THR A 58 9.75 -4.23 -17.23
C THR A 58 11.13 -4.68 -17.71
N GLN A 59 11.67 -5.76 -17.14
CA GLN A 59 12.84 -6.42 -17.71
C GLN A 59 12.35 -7.35 -18.82
N VAL A 60 12.16 -6.78 -20.00
CA VAL A 60 12.23 -7.52 -21.26
C VAL A 60 13.70 -7.49 -21.67
N SER A 61 14.40 -8.61 -21.44
CA SER A 61 15.66 -8.93 -22.12
C SER A 61 15.38 -9.72 -23.38
#